data_AF-A0A5P8FKA6-F1
#
_entry.id   AF-A0A5P8FKA6-F1
#
_cell.length_a   1.000
_cell.length_b   1.000
_cell.length_c   1.000
_cell.angle_alpha   90.00
_cell.angle_beta   90.00
_cell.angle_gamma   90.00
#
_symmetry.space_group_name_H-M   'P 1'
#
loop_
_entity.id
_entity.type
_entity.pdbx_description
1 polymer ?
#
loop_
_entity_poly.entity_id
_entity_poly.type
_entity_poly.pdbx_seq_one_letter_code
_entity_poly.pdbx_strand_id
1 'polypeptide(L)'
;MSDTKTVPAGAKKPQDHKPKTETEDGKRVVEVRGEKFTIEADAFDDFELLDDLSALEDGDATKLPGVLRRLVGKDQYAQALDLARDEDTGRVSIEAGAELVSDMLGAAAPN
;
A
#
# COMPACT_ATOMS: atom_id res chain seq x y z
N MET A 1 -22.99 23.64 -43.28
CA MET A 1 -22.99 22.38 -42.49
C MET A 1 -21.66 22.27 -41.79
N SER A 2 -21.67 21.63 -40.63
CA SER A 2 -20.58 21.36 -39.68
C SER A 2 -20.41 22.39 -38.56
N ASP A 3 -21.06 22.00 -37.47
CA ASP A 3 -21.11 22.48 -36.11
C ASP A 3 -19.76 22.76 -35.41
N THR A 4 -19.75 23.88 -34.69
CA THR A 4 -19.41 24.06 -33.26
C THR A 4 -18.60 22.97 -32.56
N LYS A 5 -17.49 23.34 -31.89
CA LYS A 5 -17.47 23.65 -30.44
C LYS A 5 -16.05 23.72 -29.88
N THR A 6 -15.59 24.95 -29.66
CA THR A 6 -14.45 25.29 -28.79
C THR A 6 -14.75 24.80 -27.36
N VAL A 7 -13.89 23.96 -26.79
CA VAL A 7 -13.97 23.58 -25.36
C VAL A 7 -13.12 24.58 -24.56
N PRO A 8 -13.70 25.26 -23.54
CA PRO A 8 -13.03 26.36 -22.84
C PRO A 8 -12.04 25.87 -21.78
N ALA A 9 -11.06 26.71 -21.47
CA ALA A 9 -10.18 26.58 -20.31
C ALA A 9 -11.00 26.69 -19.00
N GLY A 10 -10.94 25.65 -18.15
CA GLY A 10 -11.52 25.68 -16.79
C GLY A 10 -12.48 24.54 -16.41
N ALA A 11 -12.26 23.29 -16.85
CA ALA A 11 -13.07 22.16 -16.38
C ALA A 11 -12.55 21.61 -15.03
N LYS A 12 -13.43 21.62 -14.02
CA LYS A 12 -13.19 21.32 -12.60
C LYS A 12 -12.65 19.90 -12.36
N LYS A 13 -11.67 19.77 -11.46
CA LYS A 13 -11.22 18.51 -10.86
C LYS A 13 -12.37 17.86 -10.08
N PRO A 14 -12.85 16.64 -10.42
CA PRO A 14 -13.64 15.85 -9.49
C PRO A 14 -12.67 15.11 -8.57
N GLN A 15 -12.78 15.38 -7.26
CA GLN A 15 -12.29 14.49 -6.22
C GLN A 15 -13.13 13.21 -6.28
N ASP A 16 -12.53 12.12 -6.74
CA ASP A 16 -12.92 10.78 -6.33
C ASP A 16 -11.72 10.21 -5.60
N HIS A 17 -11.81 10.11 -4.27
CA HIS A 17 -10.90 9.31 -3.44
C HIS A 17 -11.17 7.83 -3.71
N LYS A 18 -10.93 7.39 -4.94
CA LYS A 18 -11.01 6.00 -5.33
C LYS A 18 -9.64 5.64 -5.87
N PRO A 19 -8.80 4.90 -5.14
CA PRO A 19 -7.60 4.35 -5.75
C PRO A 19 -8.08 3.55 -6.96
N LYS A 20 -7.65 3.96 -8.15
CA LYS A 20 -7.82 3.14 -9.34
C LYS A 20 -6.93 1.93 -9.12
N THR A 21 -7.52 0.87 -8.58
CA THR A 21 -6.94 -0.46 -8.64
C THR A 21 -6.94 -0.85 -10.11
N GLU A 22 -5.88 -0.50 -10.82
CA GLU A 22 -5.57 -1.07 -12.12
C GLU A 22 -5.08 -2.49 -11.83
N THR A 23 -6.00 -3.45 -11.91
CA THR A 23 -5.69 -4.87 -11.81
C THR A 23 -5.30 -5.35 -13.20
N GLU A 24 -4.00 -5.29 -13.51
CA GLU A 24 -3.43 -5.93 -14.71
C GLU A 24 -2.56 -7.10 -14.23
N ASP A 25 -2.77 -8.30 -14.79
CA ASP A 25 -1.99 -9.51 -14.48
C ASP A 25 -1.91 -9.94 -12.99
N GLY A 26 -3.04 -9.96 -12.28
CA GLY A 26 -3.09 -10.53 -10.93
C GLY A 26 -2.38 -9.68 -9.87
N LYS A 27 -1.99 -8.44 -10.19
CA LYS A 27 -1.42 -7.47 -9.26
C LYS A 27 -2.35 -6.29 -9.07
N ARG A 28 -2.22 -5.59 -7.95
CA ARG A 28 -2.98 -4.37 -7.62
C ARG A 28 -1.99 -3.27 -7.25
N VAL A 29 -2.25 -2.06 -7.71
CA VAL A 29 -1.49 -0.88 -7.28
C VAL A 29 -2.23 -0.18 -6.14
N VAL A 30 -1.55 0.02 -5.03
CA VAL A 30 -2.04 0.75 -3.85
C VAL A 30 -1.14 1.96 -3.58
N GLU A 31 -1.72 3.01 -3.01
CA GLU A 31 -0.97 4.21 -2.63
C GLU A 31 -0.90 4.29 -1.10
N VAL A 32 0.32 4.37 -0.56
CA VAL A 32 0.59 4.42 0.88
C VAL A 32 1.59 5.54 1.12
N ARG A 33 1.21 6.50 1.98
CA ARG A 33 2.03 7.68 2.33
C ARG A 33 2.54 8.46 1.10
N GLY A 34 1.78 8.48 0.00
CA GLY A 34 2.11 9.17 -1.25
C GLY A 34 2.97 8.37 -2.23
N GLU A 35 3.40 7.16 -1.85
CA GLU A 35 4.14 6.24 -2.73
C GLU A 35 3.24 5.12 -3.24
N LYS A 36 3.54 4.64 -4.46
CA LYS A 36 2.81 3.54 -5.07
C LYS A 36 3.50 2.21 -4.86
N PHE A 37 2.73 1.22 -4.44
CA PHE A 37 3.17 -0.16 -4.26
C PHE A 37 2.33 -1.08 -5.13
N THR A 38 3.00 -1.98 -5.83
CA THR A 38 2.35 -3.10 -6.52
C THR A 38 2.32 -4.27 -5.55
N ILE A 39 1.14 -4.81 -5.28
CA ILE A 39 0.90 -5.97 -4.41
C ILE A 39 0.22 -7.07 -5.23
N GLU A 40 0.41 -8.33 -4.85
CA GLU A 40 -0.34 -9.42 -5.49
C GLU A 40 -1.82 -9.33 -5.13
N ALA A 41 -2.71 -9.59 -6.09
CA ALA A 41 -4.16 -9.48 -5.89
C ALA A 41 -4.71 -10.55 -4.94
N ASP A 42 -3.97 -11.65 -4.78
CA ASP A 42 -4.21 -12.78 -3.89
C ASP A 42 -3.27 -12.75 -2.67
N ALA A 43 -2.61 -11.63 -2.36
CA ALA A 43 -1.71 -11.54 -1.20
C ALA A 43 -2.39 -11.94 0.13
N PHE A 44 -3.71 -11.74 0.27
CA PHE A 44 -4.50 -12.16 1.43
C PHE A 44 -4.90 -13.64 1.43
N ASP A 45 -4.69 -14.35 0.32
CA ASP A 45 -4.80 -15.81 0.21
C ASP A 45 -3.43 -16.49 0.43
N ASP A 46 -2.61 -15.92 1.31
CA ASP A 46 -1.33 -16.48 1.77
C ASP A 46 -1.48 -16.97 3.22
N PHE A 47 -1.41 -18.29 3.41
CA PHE A 47 -1.47 -18.91 4.74
C PHE A 47 -0.38 -18.41 5.70
N GLU A 48 0.81 -18.12 5.18
CA GLU A 48 1.91 -17.62 5.99
C GLU A 48 1.69 -16.15 6.39
N LEU A 49 1.02 -15.36 5.55
CA LEU A 49 0.60 -14.00 5.91
C LEU A 49 -0.45 -14.04 7.03
N LEU A 50 -1.43 -14.95 6.94
CA LEU A 50 -2.47 -15.11 7.97
C LEU A 50 -1.88 -15.55 9.32
N ASP A 51 -0.89 -16.44 9.32
CA ASP A 51 -0.17 -16.85 10.53
C ASP A 51 0.59 -15.68 11.17
N ASP A 52 1.31 -14.89 10.35
CA ASP A 52 2.01 -13.70 10.83
C ASP A 52 1.03 -12.63 11.37
N LEU A 53 -0.15 -12.46 10.76
CA LEU A 53 -1.21 -11.58 11.27
C LEU A 53 -1.77 -12.07 12.62
N SER A 54 -2.05 -13.37 12.75
CA SER A 54 -2.53 -13.95 14.01
C SER A 54 -1.52 -13.70 15.15
N ALA A 55 -0.23 -13.89 14.88
CA ALA A 55 0.81 -13.65 15.86
C ALA A 55 0.94 -12.16 16.24
N LEU A 56 0.68 -11.24 15.30
CA LEU A 56 0.59 -9.80 15.63
C LEU A 56 -0.60 -9.49 16.54
N GLU A 57 -1.76 -10.11 16.32
CA GLU A 57 -2.92 -9.96 17.19
C GLU A 57 -2.65 -10.48 18.61
N ASP A 58 -1.82 -11.52 18.73
CA ASP A 58 -1.31 -12.04 20.01
C ASP A 58 -0.21 -11.16 20.65
N GLY A 59 0.21 -10.09 19.97
CA GLY A 59 1.19 -9.11 20.46
C GLY A 59 2.64 -9.37 20.06
N ASP A 60 2.91 -10.33 19.17
CA ASP A 60 4.26 -10.59 18.66
C ASP A 60 4.67 -9.60 17.56
N ALA A 61 5.12 -8.42 17.97
CA ALA A 61 5.62 -7.39 17.06
C ALA A 61 6.82 -7.82 16.19
N THR A 62 7.47 -8.95 16.48
CA THR A 62 8.58 -9.45 15.64
C THR A 62 8.12 -9.92 14.27
N LYS A 63 6.80 -10.12 14.07
CA LYS A 63 6.20 -10.49 12.79
C LYS A 63 5.97 -9.33 11.82
N LEU A 64 6.01 -8.07 12.29
CA LEU A 64 5.80 -6.88 11.44
C LEU A 64 6.66 -6.87 10.16
N PRO A 65 7.97 -7.18 10.21
CA PRO A 65 8.81 -7.23 9.00
C PRO A 65 8.43 -8.36 8.03
N GLY A 66 7.88 -9.47 8.56
CA GLY A 66 7.41 -10.61 7.77
C GLY A 66 6.16 -10.23 6.98
N VAL A 67 5.16 -9.69 7.68
CA VAL A 67 3.92 -9.16 7.08
C VAL A 67 4.21 -8.17 5.97
N LEU A 68 5.03 -7.15 6.25
CA LEU A 68 5.37 -6.13 5.26
C LEU A 68 6.00 -6.76 4.01
N ARG A 69 6.96 -7.67 4.19
CA ARG A 69 7.65 -8.34 3.08
C ARG A 69 6.72 -9.19 2.22
N ARG A 70 5.71 -9.83 2.82
CA ARG A 70 4.71 -10.63 2.10
C ARG A 70 3.76 -9.75 1.29
N LEU A 71 3.35 -8.61 1.86
CA LEU A 71 2.45 -7.68 1.18
C LEU A 71 3.10 -7.00 -0.03
N VAL A 72 4.28 -6.39 0.13
CA VAL A 72 4.90 -5.58 -0.93
C VAL A 72 5.92 -6.36 -1.78
N GLY A 73 6.25 -7.58 -1.37
CA GLY A 73 7.31 -8.37 -2.00
C GLY A 73 8.72 -7.89 -1.67
N LYS A 74 9.72 -8.69 -2.06
CA LYS A 74 11.13 -8.43 -1.74
C LYS A 74 11.67 -7.15 -2.40
N ASP A 75 11.19 -6.83 -3.59
CA ASP A 75 11.72 -5.75 -4.42
C ASP A 75 11.32 -4.37 -3.88
N GLN A 76 10.12 -4.25 -3.31
CA GLN A 76 9.59 -2.99 -2.76
C GLN A 76 9.80 -2.86 -1.24
N TYR A 77 10.32 -3.89 -0.57
CA TYR A 77 10.47 -3.91 0.88
C TYR A 77 11.37 -2.78 1.43
N ALA A 78 12.49 -2.51 0.75
CA ALA A 78 13.40 -1.43 1.17
C ALA A 78 12.73 -0.06 1.04
N GLN A 79 12.07 0.19 -0.09
CA GLN A 79 11.28 1.41 -0.33
C GLN A 79 10.19 1.58 0.73
N ALA A 80 9.49 0.51 1.10
CA ALA A 80 8.47 0.58 2.14
C ALA A 80 9.07 0.98 3.50
N LEU A 81 10.20 0.37 3.91
CA LEU A 81 10.86 0.75 5.16
C LEU A 81 11.33 2.20 5.19
N ASP A 82 11.75 2.75 4.05
CA ASP A 82 12.21 4.13 3.98
C ASP A 82 11.08 5.14 4.25
N LEU A 83 9.80 4.76 4.07
CA LEU A 83 8.62 5.58 4.45
C LEU A 83 8.37 5.67 5.95
N ALA A 84 8.99 4.80 6.74
CA ALA A 84 8.88 4.76 8.18
C ALA A 84 10.24 4.98 8.88
N ARG A 85 11.28 5.29 8.10
CA ARG A 85 12.64 5.48 8.60
C ARG A 85 12.78 6.89 9.14
N ASP A 86 13.23 6.97 10.38
CA ASP A 86 13.59 8.22 11.02
C ASP A 86 14.87 8.79 10.37
N GLU A 87 14.83 10.06 9.95
CA GLU A 87 15.92 10.71 9.21
C GLU A 87 17.16 10.95 10.10
N ASP A 88 16.97 11.19 11.39
CA ASP A 88 18.05 11.50 12.33
C ASP A 88 18.84 10.25 12.74
N THR A 89 18.14 9.15 13.00
CA THR A 89 18.72 7.89 13.49
C THR A 89 18.94 6.84 12.40
N GLY A 90 18.27 6.99 11.25
CA GLY A 90 18.27 6.03 10.16
C GLY A 90 17.57 4.70 10.48
N ARG A 91 16.80 4.64 11.57
CA ARG A 91 16.14 3.41 12.06
C ARG A 91 14.62 3.49 11.84
N VAL A 92 13.99 2.33 11.69
CA VAL A 92 12.53 2.19 11.76
C VAL A 92 12.20 1.70 13.17
N SER A 93 11.43 2.48 13.92
CA SER A 93 10.96 2.07 15.25
C SER A 93 9.87 1.01 15.13
N ILE A 94 9.60 0.28 16.22
CA ILE A 94 8.49 -0.70 16.25
C ILE A 94 7.16 0.00 15.96
N GLU A 95 6.94 1.17 16.56
CA GLU A 95 5.74 1.98 16.38
C GLU A 95 5.57 2.44 14.92
N ALA A 96 6.60 3.02 14.32
CA ALA A 96 6.56 3.45 12.92
C ALA A 96 6.38 2.27 11.95
N GLY A 97 6.99 1.12 12.25
CA GLY A 97 6.78 -0.12 11.50
C GLY A 97 5.35 -0.65 11.61
N ALA A 98 4.75 -0.60 12.79
CA ALA A 98 3.38 -1.01 13.02
C ALA A 98 2.37 -0.13 12.27
N GLU A 99 2.56 1.20 12.32
CA GLU A 99 1.74 2.14 11.54
C GLU A 99 1.86 1.88 10.04
N LEU A 100 3.07 1.71 9.52
CA LEU A 100 3.29 1.42 8.11
C LEU A 100 2.58 0.13 7.67
N VAL A 101 2.69 -0.94 8.48
CA VAL A 101 1.99 -2.21 8.19
C VAL A 101 0.48 -2.02 8.22
N SER A 102 -0.05 -1.26 9.17
CA SER A 102 -1.47 -0.94 9.25
C SER A 102 -1.95 -0.16 8.02
N ASP A 103 -1.21 0.87 7.61
CA ASP A 103 -1.50 1.66 6.41
C ASP A 103 -1.53 0.78 5.15
N MET A 104 -0.55 -0.11 5.02
CA MET A 104 -0.44 -1.06 3.90
C MET A 104 -1.60 -2.05 3.88
N LEU A 105 -1.92 -2.68 5.01
CA LEU A 105 -3.04 -3.61 5.11
C LEU A 105 -4.37 -2.91 4.79
N GLY A 106 -4.59 -1.71 5.31
CA GLY A 106 -5.78 -0.92 5.03
C GLY A 106 -5.92 -0.54 3.56
N ALA A 107 -4.82 -0.20 2.89
CA ALA A 107 -4.81 0.12 1.46
C ALA A 107 -4.96 -1.12 0.58
N ALA A 108 -4.44 -2.27 1.03
CA ALA A 108 -4.42 -3.54 0.30
C ALA A 108 -5.70 -4.36 0.46
N ALA A 109 -6.43 -4.17 1.57
CA ALA A 109 -7.59 -4.98 1.93
C ALA A 109 -8.62 -5.05 0.78
N PRO A 110 -9.14 -6.24 0.47
CA PRO A 110 -10.21 -6.39 -0.52
C PRO A 110 -11.46 -5.65 -0.04
N ASN A 111 -12.02 -4.78 -0.91
CA ASN A 111 -13.29 -4.08 -0.69
C ASN A 111 -14.46 -4.90 -1.23
#